data_AF-A0A847EJC3-F1
#
_entry.id   AF-A0A847EJC3-F1
#
_cell.length_a   1.000
_cell.length_b   1.000
_cell.length_c   1.000
_cell.angle_alpha   90.00
_cell.angle_beta   90.00
_cell.angle_gamma   90.00
#
_symmetry.space_group_name_H-M   'P 1'
#
loop_
_entity.id
_entity.type
_entity.pdbx_description
1 polymer ?
#
loop_
_entity_poly.entity_id
_entity_poly.type
_entity_poly.pdbx_seq_one_letter_code
_entity_poly.pdbx_strand_id
1 'polypeptide(L)'
;MERTKERKLMRRCLIPLLLFSLFFTGCHNQPDSVTDYDSLMYHLERSDISVEIIPKDDNSSGDLLSRLFSGEVNHIRSNEDIIAVLEYKNETDAAREAAFVGYDGFDISMYPNNETNRPGAHVDWTAPPYWFQTGRIIVLYVGRDNDIISFLRSVLGDHYAGYGIGPPEVTDFASFIENMLISGTVYREADVEGFPGDSEGIFTGTVKELILRKEEEHISILAYDDEGQAETEAHYISSDGCTYTKETMIVNISWAATPHFYRAARIIVLYIGDTPEIIDKLEDLLGPQFAGY
;
A
#
# COMPACT_ATOMS: atom_id res chain seq x y z
N MET A 1 -47.02 50.36 65.03
CA MET A 1 -46.76 49.50 63.86
C MET A 1 -45.31 49.08 63.95
N GLU A 2 -45.02 47.98 64.66
CA GLU A 2 -45.00 46.60 64.12
C GLU A 2 -43.62 46.34 63.46
N ARG A 3 -42.77 45.37 63.80
CA ARG A 3 -42.64 44.26 64.78
C ARG A 3 -41.11 43.96 64.79
N THR A 4 -40.40 43.96 65.93
CA THR A 4 -39.83 42.75 66.59
C THR A 4 -39.24 41.69 65.62
N LYS A 5 -37.97 41.27 65.65
CA LYS A 5 -37.28 40.41 66.64
C LYS A 5 -35.84 40.18 66.14
N GLU A 6 -34.78 40.43 66.89
CA GLU A 6 -34.13 39.58 67.91
C GLU A 6 -33.06 38.58 67.40
N ARG A 7 -31.89 38.66 68.05
CA ARG A 7 -30.95 37.58 68.47
C ARG A 7 -30.20 36.83 67.36
N LYS A 8 -28.97 36.33 67.51
CA LYS A 8 -28.07 36.10 68.67
C LYS A 8 -26.66 35.81 68.08
N LEU A 9 -25.61 36.17 68.82
CA LEU A 9 -24.23 35.73 68.62
C LEU A 9 -24.10 34.20 68.43
N MET A 10 -23.19 33.76 67.56
CA MET A 10 -22.34 32.59 67.85
C MET A 10 -21.04 32.57 67.03
N ARG A 11 -19.92 32.63 67.76
CA ARG A 11 -18.55 32.26 67.36
C ARG A 11 -18.55 30.89 66.67
N ARG A 12 -17.93 30.77 65.49
CA ARG A 12 -17.40 29.48 65.00
C ARG A 12 -16.05 29.69 64.33
N CYS A 13 -15.07 29.01 64.91
CA CYS A 13 -13.72 28.77 64.42
C CYS A 13 -13.81 27.87 63.18
N LEU A 14 -13.20 28.24 62.05
CA LEU A 14 -12.99 27.35 60.91
C LEU A 14 -11.58 27.58 60.32
N ILE A 15 -10.65 26.76 60.81
CA ILE A 15 -9.55 26.04 60.13
C ILE A 15 -8.96 26.68 58.85
N PRO A 16 -7.64 26.96 58.79
CA PRO A 16 -6.99 27.25 57.52
C PRO A 16 -6.91 25.97 56.68
N LEU A 17 -7.55 25.95 55.51
CA LEU A 17 -7.41 24.88 54.53
C LEU A 17 -5.98 24.98 53.94
N LEU A 18 -5.08 24.16 54.47
CA LEU A 18 -3.78 23.88 53.88
C LEU A 18 -4.04 23.26 52.49
N LEU A 19 -3.83 24.04 51.42
CA LEU A 19 -3.66 23.49 50.07
C LEU A 19 -2.37 22.68 50.08
N PHE A 20 -2.51 21.39 50.33
CA PHE A 20 -1.44 20.43 50.13
C PHE A 20 -1.36 20.18 48.61
N SER A 21 -0.56 20.99 47.91
CA SER A 21 -0.15 20.71 46.54
C SER A 21 0.71 19.45 46.56
N LEU A 22 0.05 18.29 46.42
CA LEU A 22 0.71 17.05 46.03
C LEU A 22 1.23 17.26 44.61
N PHE A 23 2.48 17.72 44.52
CA PHE A 23 3.32 17.41 43.37
C PHE A 23 3.48 15.89 43.37
N PHE A 24 2.61 15.19 42.64
CA PHE A 24 3.00 13.91 42.11
C PHE A 24 4.10 14.18 41.09
N THR A 25 5.35 14.13 41.57
CA THR A 25 6.51 13.84 40.73
C THR A 25 6.41 12.38 40.29
N GLY A 26 5.42 12.09 39.44
CA GLY A 26 5.51 10.97 38.52
C GLY A 26 6.29 11.51 37.33
N CYS A 27 7.54 11.08 37.15
CA CYS A 27 8.20 11.20 35.87
C CYS A 27 7.31 10.48 34.85
N HIS A 28 6.47 11.24 34.15
CA HIS A 28 5.69 10.74 33.05
C HIS A 28 6.70 10.63 31.91
N ASN A 29 7.18 9.42 31.63
CA ASN A 29 7.88 9.13 30.39
C ASN A 29 6.89 9.40 29.26
N GLN A 30 6.90 10.62 28.75
CA GLN A 30 6.17 10.99 27.55
C GLN A 30 6.84 10.25 26.38
N PRO A 31 6.09 9.41 25.64
CA PRO A 31 6.67 8.78 24.47
C PRO A 31 6.84 9.84 23.38
N ASP A 32 8.09 10.20 23.09
CA ASP A 32 8.43 11.11 21.98
C ASP A 32 8.07 10.50 20.61
N SER A 33 7.98 9.17 20.53
CA SER A 33 7.64 8.40 19.33
C SER A 33 6.50 7.43 19.59
N VAL A 34 5.61 7.25 18.62
CA VAL A 34 4.59 6.18 18.66
C VAL A 34 5.25 4.84 18.35
N THR A 35 5.18 3.89 19.28
CA THR A 35 5.71 2.53 19.10
C THR A 35 4.68 1.44 19.38
N ASP A 36 3.52 1.80 19.93
CA ASP A 36 2.46 0.89 20.35
C ASP A 36 1.10 1.60 20.48
N TYR A 37 0.05 0.83 20.82
CA TYR A 37 -1.31 1.36 20.94
C TYR A 37 -1.40 2.45 22.01
N ASP A 38 -0.82 2.23 23.18
CA ASP A 38 -0.87 3.19 24.30
C ASP A 38 -0.19 4.52 23.95
N SER A 39 0.97 4.46 23.28
CA SER A 39 1.65 5.67 22.79
C SER A 39 0.87 6.36 21.68
N LEU A 40 0.20 5.64 20.77
CA LEU A 40 -0.69 6.24 19.78
C LEU A 40 -1.88 6.96 20.45
N MET A 41 -2.55 6.30 21.39
CA MET A 41 -3.65 6.88 22.16
C MET A 41 -3.21 8.12 22.92
N TYR A 42 -2.01 8.10 23.52
CA TYR A 42 -1.43 9.27 24.19
C TYR A 42 -1.38 10.50 23.28
N HIS A 43 -0.96 10.34 22.02
CA HIS A 43 -0.89 11.42 21.03
C HIS A 43 -2.28 11.82 20.52
N LEU A 44 -3.17 10.86 20.25
CA LEU A 44 -4.54 11.12 19.82
C LEU A 44 -5.34 11.94 20.84
N GLU A 45 -5.29 11.58 22.13
CA GLU A 45 -5.96 12.29 23.22
C GLU A 45 -5.48 13.73 23.43
N ARG A 46 -4.31 14.07 22.88
CA ARG A 46 -3.70 15.42 22.93
C ARG A 46 -3.82 16.19 21.62
N SER A 47 -4.40 15.57 20.61
CA SER A 47 -4.71 16.20 19.35
C SER A 47 -6.10 16.84 19.38
N ASP A 48 -6.43 17.59 18.34
CA ASP A 48 -7.79 18.12 18.12
C ASP A 48 -8.74 17.08 17.49
N ILE A 49 -8.28 15.84 17.28
CA ILE A 49 -9.07 14.75 16.69
C ILE A 49 -10.01 14.18 17.75
N SER A 50 -11.30 14.11 17.43
CA SER A 50 -12.29 13.42 18.27
C SER A 50 -12.01 11.92 18.26
N VAL A 51 -11.86 11.30 19.42
CA VAL A 51 -11.64 9.85 19.55
C VAL A 51 -12.64 9.19 20.49
N GLU A 52 -13.26 8.12 20.01
CA GLU A 52 -14.11 7.23 20.80
C GLU A 52 -13.59 5.79 20.62
N ILE A 53 -13.24 5.13 21.72
CA ILE A 53 -12.83 3.71 21.68
C ILE A 53 -14.07 2.88 21.40
N ILE A 54 -14.04 2.06 20.36
CA ILE A 54 -15.11 1.10 20.07
C ILE A 54 -14.84 -0.16 20.93
N PRO A 55 -15.72 -0.51 21.88
CA PRO A 55 -15.54 -1.72 22.68
C PRO A 55 -15.52 -2.97 21.78
N LYS A 56 -14.71 -3.96 22.19
CA LYS A 56 -14.72 -5.28 21.56
C LYS A 56 -16.03 -5.98 21.91
N ASP A 57 -17.02 -5.91 21.05
CA ASP A 57 -18.25 -6.68 21.23
C ASP A 57 -17.96 -8.17 20.93
N ASP A 58 -18.34 -9.05 21.87
CA ASP A 58 -18.11 -10.51 21.86
C ASP A 58 -18.75 -11.26 20.66
N ASN A 59 -19.40 -10.55 19.73
CA ASN A 59 -20.19 -11.10 18.62
C ASN A 59 -19.74 -10.62 17.23
N SER A 60 -18.58 -9.98 17.06
CA SER A 60 -17.98 -9.88 15.73
C SER A 60 -17.25 -11.18 15.40
N SER A 61 -17.98 -12.20 14.98
CA SER A 61 -17.46 -13.29 14.15
C SER A 61 -16.88 -12.80 12.79
N GLY A 62 -16.48 -11.53 12.67
CA GLY A 62 -16.38 -10.78 11.41
C GLY A 62 -15.51 -9.52 11.41
N ASP A 63 -14.57 -9.33 12.34
CA ASP A 63 -13.49 -8.36 12.10
C ASP A 63 -12.52 -8.97 11.08
N LEU A 64 -12.61 -8.53 9.83
CA LEU A 64 -11.79 -9.00 8.72
C LEU A 64 -10.30 -8.99 9.11
N LEU A 65 -9.84 -7.94 9.76
CA LEU A 65 -8.43 -7.78 10.13
C LEU A 65 -7.96 -8.88 11.08
N SER A 66 -8.77 -9.27 12.06
CA SER A 66 -8.45 -10.37 12.99
C SER A 66 -8.31 -11.75 12.32
N ARG A 67 -8.82 -11.89 11.09
CA ARG A 67 -8.67 -13.10 10.27
C ARG A 67 -7.46 -13.03 9.33
N LEU A 68 -7.05 -11.82 8.96
CA LEU A 68 -5.95 -11.58 8.03
C LEU A 68 -4.60 -11.47 8.76
N PHE A 69 -4.63 -11.01 10.00
CA PHE A 69 -3.45 -10.66 10.78
C PHE A 69 -3.47 -11.36 12.15
N SER A 70 -2.29 -11.61 12.70
CA SER A 70 -2.15 -12.20 14.03
C SER A 70 -2.12 -11.16 15.17
N GLY A 71 -2.00 -9.88 14.83
CA GLY A 71 -2.02 -8.77 15.79
C GLY A 71 -3.38 -8.60 16.47
N GLU A 72 -3.36 -8.12 17.70
CA GLU A 72 -4.58 -7.77 18.42
C GLU A 72 -5.18 -6.50 17.81
N VAL A 73 -6.40 -6.59 17.29
CA VAL A 73 -7.06 -5.46 16.65
C VAL A 73 -7.82 -4.61 17.68
N ASN A 74 -7.59 -3.31 17.64
CA ASN A 74 -8.30 -2.29 18.39
C ASN A 74 -8.89 -1.26 17.42
N HIS A 75 -10.15 -0.87 17.61
CA HIS A 75 -10.83 0.08 16.74
C HIS A 75 -11.09 1.39 17.48
N ILE A 76 -10.67 2.49 16.86
CA ILE A 76 -10.88 3.85 17.33
C ILE A 76 -11.81 4.52 16.33
N ARG A 77 -12.93 5.05 16.80
CA ARG A 77 -13.81 5.89 16.00
C ARG A 77 -13.33 7.33 16.08
N SER A 78 -13.25 7.98 14.93
CA SER A 78 -13.09 9.43 14.84
C SER A 78 -14.14 9.98 13.90
N ASN A 79 -15.12 10.72 14.44
CA ASN A 79 -16.33 11.11 13.71
C ASN A 79 -17.07 9.88 13.15
N GLU A 80 -17.21 9.78 11.82
CA GLU A 80 -17.80 8.62 11.13
C GLU A 80 -16.73 7.62 10.67
N ASP A 81 -15.44 7.95 10.77
CA ASP A 81 -14.34 7.14 10.29
C ASP A 81 -13.81 6.19 11.36
N ILE A 82 -13.14 5.12 10.91
CA ILE A 82 -12.53 4.11 11.76
C ILE A 82 -11.02 4.09 11.52
N ILE A 83 -10.28 4.10 12.63
CA ILE A 83 -8.85 3.80 12.68
C ILE A 83 -8.71 2.44 13.37
N ALA A 84 -8.25 1.44 12.63
CA ALA A 84 -7.92 0.13 13.17
C ALA A 84 -6.43 0.07 13.52
N VAL A 85 -6.11 -0.41 14.72
CA VAL A 85 -4.74 -0.57 15.22
C VAL A 85 -4.51 -2.03 15.52
N LEU A 86 -3.60 -2.65 14.78
CA LEU A 86 -3.14 -4.01 15.01
C LEU A 86 -1.89 -3.96 15.88
N GLU A 87 -1.97 -4.45 17.12
CA GLU A 87 -0.84 -4.50 18.03
C GLU A 87 -0.22 -5.91 18.09
N TYR A 88 1.09 -5.95 17.91
CA TYR A 88 1.88 -7.17 17.90
C TYR A 88 2.71 -7.31 19.17
N LYS A 89 3.17 -8.54 19.40
CA LYS A 89 4.10 -8.82 20.51
C LYS A 89 5.42 -8.05 20.38
N ASN A 90 5.87 -7.79 19.17
CA ASN A 90 7.14 -7.11 18.87
C ASN A 90 7.12 -6.51 17.45
N GLU A 91 8.09 -5.64 17.19
CA GLU A 91 8.24 -4.92 15.92
C GLU A 91 8.52 -5.85 14.73
N THR A 92 9.26 -6.95 14.96
CA THR A 92 9.56 -7.92 13.89
C THR A 92 8.30 -8.59 13.37
N ASP A 93 7.36 -8.93 14.25
CA ASP A 93 6.07 -9.52 13.85
C ASP A 93 5.20 -8.50 13.11
N ALA A 94 5.17 -7.24 13.57
CA ALA A 94 4.45 -6.17 12.88
C ALA A 94 5.04 -5.94 11.46
N ALA A 95 6.36 -5.82 11.34
CA ALA A 95 7.03 -5.61 10.05
C ALA A 95 6.82 -6.79 9.08
N ARG A 96 6.86 -8.03 9.60
CA ARG A 96 6.59 -9.24 8.80
C ARG A 96 5.19 -9.23 8.21
N GLU A 97 4.17 -8.85 8.98
CA GLU A 97 2.79 -8.84 8.49
C GLU A 97 2.39 -7.58 7.74
N ALA A 98 3.07 -6.45 7.99
CA ALA A 98 2.93 -5.26 7.17
C ALA A 98 3.26 -5.57 5.69
N ALA A 99 4.27 -6.42 5.46
CA ALA A 99 4.65 -6.93 4.14
C ALA A 99 3.58 -7.83 3.47
N PHE A 100 2.50 -8.20 4.17
CA PHE A 100 1.37 -8.89 3.55
C PHE A 100 0.47 -7.91 2.79
N VAL A 101 0.45 -6.63 3.17
CA VAL A 101 -0.36 -5.61 2.52
C VAL A 101 0.34 -5.17 1.24
N GLY A 102 -0.30 -5.37 0.10
CA GLY A 102 0.15 -4.85 -1.19
C GLY A 102 0.16 -3.32 -1.16
N TYR A 103 0.99 -2.69 -1.99
CA TYR A 103 1.19 -1.23 -1.96
C TYR A 103 -0.10 -0.42 -2.15
N ASP A 104 -1.10 -0.95 -2.86
CA ASP A 104 -2.39 -0.29 -3.03
C ASP A 104 -3.23 -0.23 -1.74
N GLY A 105 -2.90 -1.07 -0.75
CA GLY A 105 -3.64 -1.23 0.49
C GLY A 105 -4.94 -2.03 0.36
N PHE A 106 -5.26 -2.61 -0.80
CA PHE A 106 -6.46 -3.42 -1.06
C PHE A 106 -6.14 -4.91 -1.08
N ASP A 107 -5.00 -5.30 -1.64
CA ASP A 107 -4.57 -6.70 -1.68
C ASP A 107 -3.78 -7.10 -0.43
N ILE A 108 -4.11 -8.26 0.14
CA ILE A 108 -3.45 -8.78 1.34
C ILE A 108 -3.02 -10.24 1.10
N SER A 109 -1.71 -10.45 0.99
CA SER A 109 -1.04 -11.72 0.72
C SER A 109 -0.72 -12.48 2.00
N MET A 110 -1.51 -13.52 2.33
CA MET A 110 -1.19 -14.40 3.46
C MET A 110 -0.07 -15.40 3.10
N TYR A 111 0.91 -15.62 3.97
CA TYR A 111 1.91 -16.69 3.81
C TYR A 111 1.73 -17.83 4.85
N PRO A 112 1.92 -19.13 4.50
CA PRO A 112 2.26 -19.70 3.19
C PRO A 112 1.10 -20.51 2.55
N ASN A 113 0.58 -20.05 1.42
CA ASN A 113 -0.08 -20.92 0.44
C ASN A 113 0.86 -21.03 -0.76
N ASN A 114 1.93 -21.80 -0.59
CA ASN A 114 3.03 -22.05 -1.51
C ASN A 114 2.64 -22.85 -2.78
N GLU A 115 1.41 -22.73 -3.27
CA GLU A 115 0.93 -23.40 -4.49
C GLU A 115 0.21 -22.48 -5.48
N THR A 116 -0.20 -21.28 -5.08
CA THR A 116 -0.86 -20.35 -6.00
C THR A 116 -0.49 -18.92 -5.63
N ASN A 117 0.18 -18.20 -6.53
CA ASN A 117 0.61 -16.81 -6.43
C ASN A 117 -0.58 -15.81 -6.31
N ARG A 118 -1.57 -16.09 -5.44
CA ARG A 118 -2.83 -15.36 -5.30
C ARG A 118 -2.80 -14.52 -4.02
N PRO A 119 -3.34 -13.28 -4.03
CA PRO A 119 -3.61 -12.56 -2.79
C PRO A 119 -4.50 -13.43 -1.88
N GLY A 120 -4.21 -13.44 -0.59
CA GLY A 120 -5.02 -14.16 0.41
C GLY A 120 -6.41 -13.54 0.58
N ALA A 121 -6.52 -12.23 0.33
CA ALA A 121 -7.77 -11.49 0.22
C ALA A 121 -7.57 -10.21 -0.62
N HIS A 122 -8.60 -9.81 -1.36
CA HIS A 122 -8.77 -8.45 -1.89
C HIS A 122 -9.88 -7.78 -1.06
N VAL A 123 -9.64 -6.60 -0.53
CA VAL A 123 -10.56 -5.91 0.38
C VAL A 123 -11.08 -4.62 -0.24
N ASP A 124 -12.37 -4.59 -0.53
CA ASP A 124 -13.04 -3.39 -1.02
C ASP A 124 -13.44 -2.48 0.14
N TRP A 125 -12.63 -1.46 0.39
CA TRP A 125 -12.82 -0.49 1.47
C TRP A 125 -13.90 0.53 1.12
N THR A 126 -14.68 0.98 2.11
CA THR A 126 -15.74 2.00 1.91
C THR A 126 -15.19 3.39 1.57
N ALA A 127 -13.91 3.62 1.84
CA ALA A 127 -13.15 4.82 1.55
C ALA A 127 -11.69 4.44 1.28
N PRO A 128 -10.83 5.37 0.83
CA PRO A 128 -9.43 5.05 0.55
C PRO A 128 -8.69 4.53 1.80
N PRO A 129 -7.95 3.41 1.71
CA PRO A 129 -7.15 2.89 2.82
C PRO A 129 -5.81 3.61 2.94
N TYR A 130 -5.30 3.74 4.16
CA TYR A 130 -3.97 4.25 4.47
C TYR A 130 -3.34 3.35 5.54
N TRP A 131 -2.26 2.67 5.19
CA TRP A 131 -1.57 1.72 6.05
C TRP A 131 -0.26 2.29 6.57
N PHE A 132 -0.11 2.38 7.88
CA PHE A 132 1.08 2.85 8.56
C PHE A 132 1.70 1.72 9.37
N GLN A 133 3.02 1.77 9.57
CA GLN A 133 3.73 0.83 10.42
C GLN A 133 4.77 1.58 11.25
N THR A 134 4.71 1.41 12.57
CA THR A 134 5.70 1.96 13.50
C THR A 134 5.77 1.09 14.75
N GLY A 135 6.98 0.90 15.28
CA GLY A 135 7.22 0.00 16.40
C GLY A 135 6.53 -1.35 16.19
N ARG A 136 5.71 -1.75 17.17
CA ARG A 136 4.97 -3.03 17.15
C ARG A 136 3.51 -2.90 16.70
N ILE A 137 3.15 -1.82 16.02
CA ILE A 137 1.78 -1.62 15.51
C ILE A 137 1.75 -1.44 14.00
N ILE A 138 0.64 -1.92 13.41
CA ILE A 138 0.16 -1.51 12.09
C ILE A 138 -1.11 -0.70 12.31
N VAL A 139 -1.26 0.43 11.61
CA VAL A 139 -2.46 1.27 11.69
C VAL A 139 -3.09 1.35 10.31
N LEU A 140 -4.37 0.99 10.22
CA LEU A 140 -5.20 1.18 9.04
C LEU A 140 -6.19 2.31 9.31
N TYR A 141 -6.12 3.38 8.52
CA TYR A 141 -7.17 4.37 8.42
C TYR A 141 -7.92 4.22 7.10
N VAL A 142 -9.25 4.14 7.14
CA VAL A 142 -10.11 4.06 5.96
C VAL A 142 -11.01 5.28 5.95
N GLY A 143 -10.68 6.30 5.16
CA GLY A 143 -11.40 7.57 5.20
C GLY A 143 -10.84 8.64 4.26
N ARG A 144 -11.38 9.85 4.35
CA ARG A 144 -10.98 10.99 3.49
C ARG A 144 -10.68 12.27 4.28
N ASP A 145 -10.69 12.19 5.61
CA ASP A 145 -10.43 13.33 6.49
C ASP A 145 -8.94 13.67 6.47
N ASN A 146 -8.60 14.80 5.84
CA ASN A 146 -7.23 15.26 5.71
C ASN A 146 -6.59 15.63 7.05
N ASP A 147 -7.38 16.01 8.06
CA ASP A 147 -6.86 16.34 9.38
C ASP A 147 -6.39 15.06 10.09
N ILE A 148 -7.15 13.96 9.97
CA ILE A 148 -6.75 12.63 10.45
C ILE A 148 -5.52 12.13 9.70
N ILE A 149 -5.51 12.20 8.35
CA ILE A 149 -4.37 11.74 7.55
C ILE A 149 -3.10 12.52 7.91
N SER A 150 -3.20 13.85 8.03
CA SER A 150 -2.06 14.71 8.36
C SER A 150 -1.53 14.45 9.76
N PHE A 151 -2.41 14.25 10.74
CA PHE A 151 -2.02 13.87 12.08
C PHE A 151 -1.31 12.52 12.12
N LEU A 152 -1.91 11.48 11.52
CA LEU A 152 -1.32 10.13 11.48
C LEU A 152 0.06 10.17 10.82
N ARG A 153 0.22 10.89 9.69
CA ARG A 153 1.53 11.09 9.07
C ARG A 153 2.53 11.79 9.98
N SER A 154 2.09 12.77 10.76
CA SER A 154 2.98 13.52 11.66
C SER A 154 3.50 12.68 12.84
N VAL A 155 2.74 11.68 13.30
CA VAL A 155 3.10 10.87 14.48
C VAL A 155 3.60 9.46 14.14
N LEU A 156 3.18 8.90 13.00
CA LEU A 156 3.55 7.56 12.53
C LEU A 156 4.58 7.58 11.39
N GLY A 157 4.80 8.73 10.74
CA GLY A 157 5.50 8.81 9.46
C GLY A 157 4.59 8.53 8.28
N ASP A 158 5.16 8.45 7.08
CA ASP A 158 4.39 8.18 5.87
C ASP A 158 3.76 6.77 5.92
N HIS A 159 2.49 6.66 5.54
CA HIS A 159 1.88 5.37 5.20
C HIS A 159 2.72 4.65 4.13
N TYR A 160 2.86 3.33 4.27
CA TYR A 160 3.68 2.49 3.39
C TYR A 160 2.85 1.84 2.28
N ALA A 161 1.53 1.77 2.44
CA ALA A 161 0.58 1.26 1.47
C ALA A 161 -0.74 2.04 1.55
N GLY A 162 -1.54 1.98 0.49
CA GLY A 162 -2.82 2.66 0.43
C GLY A 162 -2.86 3.81 -0.58
N TYR A 163 -3.87 4.64 -0.44
CA TYR A 163 -4.20 5.69 -1.39
C TYR A 163 -3.11 6.77 -1.49
N GLY A 164 -2.64 7.00 -2.71
CA GLY A 164 -1.61 8.00 -3.00
C GLY A 164 -0.19 7.45 -2.88
N ILE A 165 -0.02 6.20 -2.44
CA ILE A 165 1.15 5.40 -2.78
C ILE A 165 0.89 4.92 -4.20
N GLY A 166 1.45 5.64 -5.18
CA GLY A 166 1.44 5.16 -6.58
C GLY A 166 2.00 3.74 -6.64
N PRO A 167 1.68 2.97 -7.67
CA PRO A 167 2.19 1.62 -7.73
C PRO A 167 3.73 1.69 -7.77
N PRO A 168 4.43 0.70 -7.17
CA PRO A 168 5.88 0.75 -7.06
C PRO A 168 6.50 0.90 -8.46
N GLU A 169 7.63 1.60 -8.56
CA GLU A 169 8.36 1.69 -9.83
C GLU A 169 8.54 0.29 -10.43
N VAL A 170 8.20 0.15 -11.72
CA VAL A 170 8.36 -1.13 -12.41
C VAL A 170 9.85 -1.36 -12.62
N THR A 171 10.42 -2.23 -11.81
CA THR A 171 11.86 -2.56 -11.85
C THR A 171 12.11 -3.94 -12.46
N ASP A 172 11.09 -4.79 -12.52
CA ASP A 172 11.18 -6.18 -12.93
C ASP A 172 9.80 -6.79 -13.27
N PHE A 173 9.78 -8.08 -13.62
CA PHE A 173 8.52 -8.77 -13.92
C PHE A 173 7.57 -8.82 -12.72
N ALA A 174 8.08 -8.99 -11.48
CA ALA A 174 7.24 -9.11 -10.30
C ALA A 174 6.54 -7.78 -9.97
N SER A 175 7.28 -6.68 -9.96
CA SER A 175 6.76 -5.32 -9.81
C SER A 175 5.83 -4.93 -10.96
N PHE A 176 6.10 -5.37 -12.21
CA PHE A 176 5.15 -5.19 -13.32
C PHE A 176 3.82 -5.91 -13.05
N ILE A 177 3.87 -7.18 -12.64
CA ILE A 177 2.68 -7.96 -12.28
C ILE A 177 1.92 -7.28 -11.14
N GLU A 178 2.63 -6.83 -10.12
CA GLU A 178 2.06 -6.10 -8.99
C GLU A 178 1.33 -4.84 -9.45
N ASN A 179 1.94 -4.02 -10.30
CA ASN A 179 1.32 -2.85 -10.92
C ASN A 179 0.06 -3.21 -11.74
N MET A 180 0.08 -4.33 -12.45
CA MET A 180 -1.07 -4.82 -13.22
C MET A 180 -2.22 -5.25 -12.30
N LEU A 181 -1.92 -5.89 -11.16
CA LEU A 181 -2.93 -6.25 -10.15
C LEU A 181 -3.51 -5.00 -9.48
N ILE A 182 -2.66 -4.05 -9.06
CA ILE A 182 -3.06 -2.78 -8.43
C ILE A 182 -4.00 -1.98 -9.35
N SER A 183 -3.75 -2.01 -10.67
CA SER A 183 -4.62 -1.35 -11.66
C SER A 183 -5.92 -2.11 -11.96
N GLY A 184 -6.22 -3.18 -11.21
CA GLY A 184 -7.42 -4.01 -11.38
C GLY A 184 -7.39 -4.88 -12.63
N THR A 185 -6.21 -5.14 -13.19
CA THR A 185 -6.07 -5.87 -14.45
C THR A 185 -6.16 -7.36 -14.20
N VAL A 186 -7.15 -7.99 -14.82
CA VAL A 186 -7.27 -9.44 -14.76
C VAL A 186 -6.50 -10.06 -15.92
N TYR A 187 -5.48 -10.84 -15.60
CA TYR A 187 -4.66 -11.54 -16.59
C TYR A 187 -4.57 -13.05 -16.30
N ARG A 188 -3.93 -13.79 -17.20
CA ARG A 188 -3.37 -15.12 -16.96
C ARG A 188 -1.98 -15.20 -17.57
N GLU A 189 -1.06 -15.90 -16.92
CA GLU A 189 0.20 -16.27 -17.56
C GLU A 189 -0.08 -17.32 -18.65
N ALA A 190 0.58 -17.19 -19.79
CA ALA A 190 0.56 -18.16 -20.88
C ALA A 190 1.82 -19.03 -20.85
N ASP A 191 1.69 -20.27 -21.31
CA ASP A 191 2.85 -21.09 -21.62
C ASP A 191 3.58 -20.44 -22.81
N VAL A 192 4.86 -20.16 -22.62
CA VAL A 192 5.66 -19.41 -23.59
C VAL A 192 6.37 -20.36 -24.55
N GLU A 193 6.03 -20.29 -25.84
CA GLU A 193 6.77 -21.00 -26.89
C GLU A 193 8.03 -20.23 -27.34
N GLY A 194 8.05 -18.92 -27.13
CA GLY A 194 9.13 -18.01 -27.50
C GLY A 194 8.65 -16.56 -27.47
N PHE A 195 9.56 -15.61 -27.73
CA PHE A 195 9.16 -14.20 -27.89
C PHE A 195 8.51 -13.99 -29.27
N PRO A 196 7.44 -13.18 -29.40
CA PRO A 196 6.80 -12.97 -30.70
C PRO A 196 7.79 -12.46 -31.76
N GLY A 197 7.70 -12.99 -32.97
CA GLY A 197 8.60 -12.64 -34.06
C GLY A 197 10.02 -13.22 -33.93
N ASP A 198 10.30 -13.99 -32.86
CA ASP A 198 11.61 -14.56 -32.59
C ASP A 198 11.69 -16.06 -32.91
N SER A 199 11.70 -16.40 -34.20
CA SER A 199 11.85 -17.80 -34.63
C SER A 199 13.26 -18.36 -34.45
N GLU A 200 14.26 -17.50 -34.25
CA GLU A 200 15.69 -17.87 -34.24
C GLU A 200 16.35 -17.72 -32.86
N GLY A 201 15.62 -17.25 -31.84
CA GLY A 201 16.15 -16.97 -30.51
C GLY A 201 17.09 -15.75 -30.49
N ILE A 202 16.77 -14.71 -31.25
CA ILE A 202 17.57 -13.49 -31.39
C ILE A 202 17.51 -12.61 -30.14
N PHE A 203 16.38 -12.57 -29.44
CA PHE A 203 16.25 -11.81 -28.20
C PHE A 203 16.88 -12.59 -27.06
N THR A 204 17.67 -11.90 -26.25
CA THR A 204 18.16 -12.47 -25.00
C THR A 204 17.20 -12.16 -23.87
N GLY A 205 17.22 -12.96 -22.80
CA GLY A 205 16.35 -12.79 -21.63
C GLY A 205 15.37 -13.93 -21.43
N THR A 206 14.74 -13.96 -20.26
CA THR A 206 13.69 -14.92 -19.94
C THR A 206 12.36 -14.39 -20.47
N VAL A 207 11.74 -15.12 -21.39
CA VAL A 207 10.44 -14.75 -21.96
C VAL A 207 9.33 -15.07 -20.96
N LYS A 208 8.41 -14.11 -20.79
CA LYS A 208 7.13 -14.25 -20.10
C LYS A 208 6.01 -13.75 -21.01
N GLU A 209 4.82 -14.29 -20.86
CA GLU A 209 3.66 -13.85 -21.63
C GLU A 209 2.41 -13.81 -20.76
N LEU A 210 1.65 -12.72 -20.89
CA LEU A 210 0.39 -12.50 -20.21
C LEU A 210 -0.73 -12.36 -21.23
N ILE A 211 -1.89 -12.94 -20.91
CA ILE A 211 -3.12 -12.72 -21.65
C ILE A 211 -4.06 -11.90 -20.78
N LEU A 212 -4.40 -10.69 -21.24
CA LEU A 212 -5.39 -9.82 -20.60
C LEU A 212 -6.78 -10.41 -20.82
N ARG A 213 -7.49 -10.78 -19.76
CA ARG A 213 -8.71 -11.61 -19.90
C ARG A 213 -9.90 -10.89 -20.52
N LYS A 214 -9.98 -9.58 -20.35
CA LYS A 214 -11.13 -8.82 -20.83
C LYS A 214 -11.01 -8.56 -22.34
N GLU A 215 -9.80 -8.33 -22.81
CA GLU A 215 -9.49 -8.02 -24.20
C GLU A 215 -9.06 -9.27 -25.00
N GLU A 216 -8.65 -10.35 -24.30
CA GLU A 216 -7.95 -11.54 -24.87
C GLU A 216 -6.71 -11.14 -25.68
N GLU A 217 -6.03 -10.09 -25.21
CA GLU A 217 -4.85 -9.49 -25.81
C GLU A 217 -3.58 -9.97 -25.11
N HIS A 218 -2.47 -10.03 -25.86
CA HIS A 218 -1.21 -10.59 -25.40
C HIS A 218 -0.18 -9.51 -25.08
N ILE A 219 0.50 -9.67 -23.93
CA ILE A 219 1.67 -8.87 -23.56
C ILE A 219 2.85 -9.82 -23.40
N SER A 220 3.91 -9.59 -24.15
CA SER A 220 5.16 -10.35 -24.04
C SER A 220 6.21 -9.54 -23.28
N ILE A 221 6.96 -10.20 -22.41
CA ILE A 221 7.96 -9.57 -21.56
C ILE A 221 9.26 -10.32 -21.68
N LEU A 222 10.36 -9.59 -21.88
CA LEU A 222 11.73 -10.08 -21.75
C LEU A 222 12.27 -9.61 -20.41
N ALA A 223 12.65 -10.55 -19.54
CA ALA A 223 13.25 -10.28 -18.25
C ALA A 223 14.75 -10.58 -18.23
N TYR A 224 15.53 -9.64 -17.70
CA TYR A 224 16.98 -9.69 -17.62
C TYR A 224 17.46 -9.72 -16.17
N ASP A 225 18.71 -10.15 -15.96
CA ASP A 225 19.30 -10.15 -14.62
C ASP A 225 19.48 -8.72 -14.08
N ASP A 226 19.82 -7.77 -14.96
CA ASP A 226 20.06 -6.36 -14.66
C ASP A 226 19.58 -5.40 -15.76
N GLU A 227 19.45 -4.12 -15.40
CA GLU A 227 18.98 -3.06 -16.31
C GLU A 227 19.91 -2.84 -17.51
N GLY A 228 21.22 -3.00 -17.35
CA GLY A 228 22.18 -2.78 -18.43
C GLY A 228 22.01 -3.78 -19.58
N GLN A 229 21.61 -5.01 -19.27
CA GLN A 229 21.26 -6.01 -20.28
C GLN A 229 19.98 -5.63 -21.04
N ALA A 230 18.93 -5.21 -20.34
CA ALA A 230 17.70 -4.74 -20.97
C ALA A 230 17.94 -3.51 -21.85
N GLU A 231 18.75 -2.56 -21.37
CA GLU A 231 19.16 -1.39 -22.14
C GLU A 231 19.94 -1.81 -23.39
N THR A 232 20.90 -2.71 -23.27
CA THR A 232 21.68 -3.21 -24.40
C THR A 232 20.78 -3.90 -25.43
N GLU A 233 19.81 -4.71 -25.00
CA GLU A 233 18.88 -5.36 -25.91
C GLU A 233 18.01 -4.33 -26.65
N ALA A 234 17.48 -3.33 -25.93
CA ALA A 234 16.65 -2.28 -26.51
C ALA A 234 17.38 -1.51 -27.62
N HIS A 235 18.70 -1.32 -27.51
CA HIS A 235 19.51 -0.65 -28.55
C HIS A 235 19.60 -1.43 -29.87
N TYR A 236 19.33 -2.73 -29.87
CA TYR A 236 19.30 -3.53 -31.09
C TYR A 236 17.96 -3.40 -31.83
N ILE A 237 16.92 -2.88 -31.18
CA ILE A 237 15.59 -2.69 -31.76
C ILE A 237 15.52 -1.31 -32.43
N SER A 238 15.11 -1.26 -33.70
CA SER A 238 14.89 -0.01 -34.41
C SER A 238 13.76 0.81 -33.79
N SER A 239 13.77 2.13 -34.01
CA SER A 239 12.76 3.03 -33.46
C SER A 239 11.32 2.70 -33.87
N ASP A 240 11.12 2.05 -35.03
CA ASP A 240 9.81 1.59 -35.50
C ASP A 240 9.43 0.19 -34.98
N GLY A 241 10.30 -0.46 -34.20
CA GLY A 241 10.10 -1.81 -33.67
C GLY A 241 10.17 -2.93 -34.73
N CYS A 242 10.49 -2.63 -35.98
CA CYS A 242 10.38 -3.59 -37.09
C CYS A 242 11.73 -4.20 -37.52
N THR A 243 12.85 -3.78 -36.93
CA THR A 243 14.18 -4.31 -37.25
C THR A 243 14.96 -4.58 -35.97
N TYR A 244 15.61 -5.74 -35.92
CA TYR A 244 16.60 -6.09 -34.90
C TYR A 244 17.99 -6.14 -35.54
N THR A 245 18.96 -5.40 -34.98
CA THR A 245 20.33 -5.31 -35.50
C THR A 245 21.35 -5.53 -34.40
N LYS A 246 22.09 -6.64 -34.45
CA LYS A 246 23.17 -6.97 -33.51
C LYS A 246 24.41 -7.41 -34.27
N GLU A 247 25.49 -6.65 -34.13
CA GLU A 247 26.74 -6.85 -34.88
C GLU A 247 26.51 -6.90 -36.40
N THR A 248 26.71 -8.07 -37.04
CA THR A 248 26.46 -8.27 -38.47
C THR A 248 25.09 -8.88 -38.79
N MET A 249 24.31 -9.22 -37.76
CA MET A 249 22.97 -9.79 -37.90
C MET A 249 21.95 -8.66 -38.02
N ILE A 250 21.10 -8.74 -39.06
CA ILE A 250 19.96 -7.85 -39.27
C ILE A 250 18.74 -8.74 -39.54
N VAL A 251 17.70 -8.58 -38.72
CA VAL A 251 16.43 -9.29 -38.84
C VAL A 251 15.32 -8.27 -39.03
N ASN A 252 14.54 -8.42 -40.09
CA ASN A 252 13.32 -7.63 -40.28
C ASN A 252 12.16 -8.44 -39.71
N ILE A 253 11.38 -7.81 -38.84
CA ILE A 253 10.26 -8.43 -38.16
C ILE A 253 8.97 -7.89 -38.76
N SER A 254 8.10 -8.79 -39.19
CA SER A 254 6.76 -8.45 -39.68
C SER A 254 5.75 -8.84 -38.63
N TRP A 255 5.18 -7.85 -37.95
CA TRP A 255 4.20 -8.04 -36.90
C TRP A 255 2.79 -8.31 -37.46
N ALA A 256 1.96 -8.98 -36.67
CA ALA A 256 0.55 -9.20 -37.03
C ALA A 256 -0.32 -7.94 -36.86
N ALA A 257 0.11 -7.03 -35.98
CA ALA A 257 -0.47 -5.70 -35.75
C ALA A 257 0.66 -4.73 -35.33
N THR A 258 0.30 -3.53 -34.90
CA THR A 258 1.27 -2.48 -34.52
C THR A 258 2.09 -2.89 -33.28
N PRO A 259 3.44 -2.86 -33.33
CA PRO A 259 4.27 -3.16 -32.16
C PRO A 259 4.43 -1.91 -31.27
N HIS A 260 4.32 -2.10 -29.96
CA HIS A 260 4.60 -1.10 -28.93
C HIS A 260 5.61 -1.67 -27.93
N PHE A 261 6.82 -1.12 -27.93
CA PHE A 261 7.90 -1.54 -27.04
C PHE A 261 8.13 -0.53 -25.92
N TYR A 262 8.11 -1.03 -24.69
CA TYR A 262 8.37 -0.28 -23.47
C TYR A 262 9.58 -0.89 -22.75
N ARG A 263 10.33 -0.07 -22.01
CA ARG A 263 11.45 -0.54 -21.18
C ARG A 263 11.31 0.06 -19.79
N ALA A 264 11.40 -0.79 -18.78
CA ALA A 264 11.43 -0.38 -17.38
C ALA A 264 12.50 -1.20 -16.65
N ALA A 265 13.55 -0.53 -16.18
CA ALA A 265 14.75 -1.14 -15.59
C ALA A 265 15.20 -2.43 -16.33
N ARG A 266 15.05 -3.61 -15.72
CA ARG A 266 15.51 -4.91 -16.27
C ARG A 266 14.45 -5.68 -17.07
N ILE A 267 13.40 -5.02 -17.54
CA ILE A 267 12.43 -5.64 -18.45
C ILE A 267 12.20 -4.82 -19.72
N ILE A 268 11.91 -5.54 -20.81
CA ILE A 268 11.30 -5.00 -22.02
C ILE A 268 9.91 -5.61 -22.16
N VAL A 269 8.91 -4.77 -22.43
CA VAL A 269 7.51 -5.19 -22.62
C VAL A 269 7.12 -4.88 -24.06
N LEU A 270 6.51 -5.85 -24.72
CA LEU A 270 5.97 -5.75 -26.07
C LEU A 270 4.46 -6.01 -26.03
N TYR A 271 3.70 -5.05 -26.53
CA TYR A 271 2.30 -5.21 -26.91
C TYR A 271 2.20 -5.13 -28.43
N ILE A 272 1.46 -6.05 -29.06
CA ILE A 272 1.21 -6.05 -30.51
C ILE A 272 -0.29 -5.90 -30.72
N GLY A 273 -0.75 -4.69 -31.03
CA GLY A 273 -2.16 -4.38 -31.17
C GLY A 273 -2.42 -2.87 -31.10
N ASP A 274 -3.67 -2.45 -31.29
CA ASP A 274 -4.04 -1.03 -31.41
C ASP A 274 -5.07 -0.59 -30.35
N THR A 275 -5.22 -1.36 -29.25
CA THR A 275 -6.22 -1.06 -28.21
C THR A 275 -5.75 0.10 -27.33
N PRO A 276 -6.37 1.30 -27.41
CA PRO A 276 -5.87 2.50 -26.72
C PRO A 276 -5.83 2.35 -25.20
N GLU A 277 -6.81 1.65 -24.62
CA GLU A 277 -6.86 1.43 -23.18
C GLU A 277 -5.68 0.58 -22.66
N ILE A 278 -5.12 -0.29 -23.50
CA ILE A 278 -3.92 -1.06 -23.16
C ILE A 278 -2.68 -0.19 -23.31
N ILE A 279 -2.59 0.58 -24.39
CA ILE A 279 -1.46 1.47 -24.68
C ILE A 279 -1.32 2.53 -23.59
N ASP A 280 -2.38 3.30 -23.32
CA ASP A 280 -2.39 4.36 -22.29
C ASP A 280 -1.96 3.80 -20.94
N LYS A 281 -2.44 2.60 -20.61
CA LYS A 281 -2.14 1.94 -19.35
C LYS A 281 -0.70 1.44 -19.27
N LEU A 282 -0.14 0.93 -20.36
CA LEU A 282 1.28 0.56 -20.39
C LEU A 282 2.17 1.80 -20.33
N GLU A 283 1.80 2.91 -20.97
CA GLU A 283 2.51 4.19 -20.85
C GLU A 283 2.46 4.75 -19.43
N ASP A 284 1.31 4.68 -18.75
CA ASP A 284 1.16 5.11 -17.36
C ASP A 284 2.05 4.29 -16.41
N LEU A 285 2.24 2.99 -16.68
CA LEU A 285 3.00 2.07 -15.82
C LEU A 285 4.50 2.05 -16.12
N LEU A 286 4.88 2.13 -17.40
CA LEU A 286 6.24 1.87 -17.88
C LEU A 286 6.93 3.13 -18.44
N GLY A 287 6.18 4.22 -18.58
CA GLY A 287 6.61 5.39 -19.33
C GLY A 287 6.41 5.24 -20.84
N PRO A 288 6.83 6.24 -21.64
CA PRO A 288 6.58 6.25 -23.07
C PRO A 288 7.25 5.07 -23.79
N GLN A 289 6.64 4.61 -24.89
CA GLN A 289 7.28 3.61 -25.76
C GLN A 289 8.63 4.11 -26.28
N PHE A 290 9.64 3.22 -26.35
CA PHE A 290 10.94 3.54 -26.93
C PHE A 290 11.06 3.10 -28.39
N ALA A 291 10.23 2.15 -28.83
CA ALA A 291 10.15 1.70 -30.21
C ALA A 291 8.71 1.27 -30.57
N GLY A 292 8.36 1.41 -31.84
CA GLY A 292 6.98 1.20 -32.32
C GLY A 292 6.37 2.47 -32.88
N TYR A 293 5.08 2.42 -33.25
CA TYR A 293 4.34 3.55 -33.80
C TYR A 293 2.85 3.53 -33.47
#